data_AF-A0AA35NJ69-F1
#
_entry.id   AF-A0AA35NJ69-F1
#
_cell.length_a   1.000
_cell.length_b   1.000
_cell.length_c   1.000
_cell.angle_alpha   90.00
_cell.angle_beta   90.00
_cell.angle_gamma   90.00
#
_symmetry.space_group_name_H-M   'P 1'
#
loop_
_entity.id
_entity.type
_entity.pdbx_description
1 polymer ?
#
loop_
_entity_poly.entity_id
_entity_poly.type
_entity_poly.pdbx_seq_one_letter_code
_entity_poly.pdbx_strand_id
1 'polypeptide(L)'
;MGKVVTDTVIITSNKCDVVDNGSVEIIQAWLSKNILMKFQINENQPLQLIILKRFKRILLICPNHDLSEHVMDASLAGEVDKFNFSYSLQDGYRDLTKQHLRVPESEKMFLISPPASPPPEFDFSKCEDAPQRHIQSHIQKEQQRRMEAGHLLPKNPDEGDNGTFTLLKSKVGAITIDRCPTNDGYGQTQLADHVKTAFPPKSIFDTDDDDDDGDDETMG
;
A
#
# COMPACT_ATOMS: atom_id res chain seq x y z
N MET A 1 -2.18 33.67 -5.94
CA MET A 1 -2.42 32.58 -4.98
C MET A 1 -3.58 33.02 -4.10
N GLY A 2 -4.71 32.32 -4.11
CA GLY A 2 -5.90 32.72 -3.34
C GLY A 2 -5.62 32.70 -1.84
N LYS A 3 -6.16 33.68 -1.10
CA LYS A 3 -6.10 33.73 0.36
C LYS A 3 -6.95 32.57 0.89
N VAL A 4 -6.32 31.53 1.44
CA VAL A 4 -7.06 30.41 2.05
C VAL A 4 -7.58 30.89 3.40
N VAL A 5 -8.88 31.14 3.47
CA VAL A 5 -9.58 31.50 4.72
C VAL A 5 -9.95 30.21 5.44
N THR A 6 -9.66 30.15 6.74
CA THR A 6 -10.03 29.03 7.62
C THR A 6 -10.73 29.56 8.85
N ASP A 7 -11.57 28.75 9.49
CA ASP A 7 -12.32 29.12 10.69
C ASP A 7 -11.40 29.43 11.90
N THR A 8 -10.12 29.05 11.81
CA THR A 8 -9.17 29.09 12.90
C THR A 8 -8.07 30.10 12.62
N VAL A 9 -7.96 31.08 13.52
CA VAL A 9 -6.92 32.12 13.51
C VAL A 9 -5.90 31.83 14.60
N ILE A 10 -4.62 31.89 14.24
CA ILE A 10 -3.49 31.72 15.14
C ILE A 10 -2.95 33.10 15.49
N ILE A 11 -2.88 33.37 16.79
CA ILE A 11 -2.34 34.62 17.33
C ILE A 11 -0.95 34.34 17.90
N THR A 12 0.04 35.07 17.41
CA THR A 12 1.45 34.98 17.82
C THR A 12 2.02 36.38 18.05
N SER A 13 3.21 36.49 18.61
CA SER A 13 3.91 37.78 18.73
C SER A 13 5.41 37.55 18.78
N ASN A 14 6.16 38.46 18.17
CA ASN A 14 7.59 38.58 18.31
C ASN A 14 8.01 39.67 19.32
N LYS A 15 7.06 40.48 19.81
CA LYS A 15 7.32 41.63 20.69
C LYS A 15 6.99 41.36 22.16
N CYS A 16 6.05 40.45 22.42
CA CYS A 16 5.57 40.16 23.78
C CYS A 16 5.18 38.68 23.95
N ASP A 17 5.06 38.24 25.19
CA ASP A 17 4.48 36.93 25.49
C ASP A 17 2.96 36.98 25.31
N VAL A 18 2.46 36.29 24.30
CA VAL A 18 1.02 36.27 23.95
C VAL A 18 0.20 35.53 25.00
N VAL A 19 0.81 34.59 25.73
CA VAL A 19 0.10 33.74 26.71
C VAL A 19 0.15 34.30 28.13
N ASP A 20 0.79 35.46 28.33
CA ASP A 20 0.74 36.19 29.59
C ASP A 20 -0.67 36.74 29.87
N ASN A 21 -1.06 36.82 31.14
CA ASN A 21 -2.40 37.25 31.54
C ASN A 21 -2.74 38.65 30.99
N GLY A 22 -1.80 39.60 31.02
CA GLY A 22 -2.03 40.94 30.50
C GLY A 22 -2.24 40.97 28.98
N SER A 23 -1.52 40.12 28.23
CA SER A 23 -1.72 39.98 26.79
C SER A 23 -3.07 39.33 26.46
N VAL A 24 -3.44 38.28 27.20
CA VAL A 24 -4.72 37.58 27.04
C VAL A 24 -5.90 38.51 27.32
N GLU A 25 -5.84 39.31 28.38
CA GLU A 25 -6.88 40.29 28.72
C GLU A 25 -7.05 41.34 27.61
N ILE A 26 -5.94 41.83 27.04
CA ILE A 26 -5.99 42.77 25.91
C ILE A 26 -6.66 42.14 24.69
N ILE A 27 -6.31 40.88 24.36
CA ILE A 27 -6.93 40.14 23.25
C ILE A 27 -8.43 39.92 23.52
N GLN A 28 -8.81 39.53 24.74
CA GLN A 28 -10.20 39.33 25.12
C GLN A 28 -11.02 40.62 25.05
N ALA A 29 -10.48 41.73 25.57
CA ALA A 29 -11.14 43.03 25.49
C ALA A 29 -11.31 43.49 24.03
N TRP A 30 -10.28 43.29 23.21
CA TRP A 30 -10.32 43.60 21.79
C TRP A 30 -11.35 42.74 21.04
N LEU A 31 -11.38 41.42 21.27
CA LEU A 31 -12.38 40.52 20.69
C LEU A 31 -13.80 40.90 21.14
N SER A 32 -13.96 41.27 22.40
CA SER A 32 -15.25 41.69 22.94
C SER A 32 -15.78 42.92 22.21
N LYS A 33 -14.93 43.95 22.06
CA LYS A 33 -15.27 45.21 21.39
C LYS A 33 -15.53 45.04 19.89
N ASN A 34 -14.67 44.29 19.20
CA ASN A 34 -14.68 44.24 17.74
C ASN A 34 -15.56 43.13 17.17
N ILE A 35 -15.77 42.04 17.92
CA ILE A 35 -16.46 40.84 17.44
C ILE A 35 -17.72 40.59 18.27
N LEU A 36 -17.59 40.34 19.58
CA LEU A 36 -18.72 39.91 20.41
C LEU A 36 -19.86 40.94 20.50
N MET A 37 -19.54 42.24 20.40
CA MET A 37 -20.54 43.31 20.39
C MET A 37 -21.22 43.51 19.03
N LYS A 38 -20.65 42.97 17.94
CA LYS A 38 -21.15 43.18 16.57
C LYS A 38 -21.82 41.94 15.97
N PHE A 39 -21.45 40.76 16.44
CA PHE A 39 -21.93 39.48 15.90
C PHE A 39 -22.62 38.67 17.00
N GLN A 40 -23.75 38.06 16.67
CA GLN A 40 -24.45 37.16 17.57
C GLN A 40 -23.83 35.76 17.47
N ILE A 41 -23.22 35.30 18.56
CA ILE A 41 -22.57 33.99 18.64
C ILE A 41 -23.49 33.04 19.41
N ASN A 42 -23.74 31.86 18.83
CA ASN A 42 -24.62 30.85 19.40
C ASN A 42 -23.87 29.92 20.36
N GLU A 43 -24.55 29.39 21.37
CA GLU A 43 -23.95 28.45 22.34
C GLU A 43 -23.48 27.15 21.68
N ASN A 44 -24.16 26.70 20.62
CA ASN A 44 -23.82 25.46 19.91
C ASN A 44 -22.54 25.59 19.06
N GLN A 45 -22.17 26.82 18.69
CA GLN A 45 -20.96 27.12 17.91
C GLN A 45 -20.30 28.37 18.51
N PRO A 46 -19.62 28.22 19.66
CA PRO A 46 -19.03 29.35 20.35
C PRO A 46 -17.74 29.80 19.67
N LEU A 47 -17.37 31.06 19.88
CA LEU A 47 -16.03 31.56 19.61
C LEU A 47 -15.09 31.02 20.71
N GLN A 48 -14.10 30.20 20.34
CA GLN A 48 -13.21 29.54 21.31
C GLN A 48 -11.83 30.18 21.30
N LEU A 49 -11.35 30.57 22.49
CA LEU A 49 -10.00 31.09 22.69
C LEU A 49 -9.16 30.06 23.46
N ILE A 50 -8.30 29.34 22.75
CA ILE A 50 -7.46 28.27 23.30
C ILE A 50 -6.03 28.77 23.50
N ILE A 51 -5.57 28.78 24.74
CA ILE A 51 -4.25 29.31 25.11
C ILE A 51 -3.23 28.16 25.18
N LEU A 52 -2.29 28.13 24.24
CA LEU A 52 -1.25 27.11 24.16
C LEU A 52 0.04 27.61 24.83
N LYS A 53 0.06 27.60 26.17
CA LYS A 53 1.15 28.19 26.99
C LYS A 53 2.55 27.73 26.59
N ARG A 54 2.74 26.43 26.34
CA ARG A 54 4.06 25.86 25.97
C ARG A 54 4.50 26.26 24.57
N PHE A 55 3.55 26.49 23.66
CA PHE A 55 3.82 26.85 22.28
C PHE A 55 3.94 28.36 22.06
N LYS A 56 3.59 29.18 23.08
CA LYS A 56 3.53 30.65 22.99
C LYS A 56 2.59 31.12 21.87
N ARG A 57 1.46 30.44 21.73
CA ARG A 57 0.42 30.72 20.71
C ARG A 57 -0.96 30.69 21.34
N ILE A 58 -1.88 31.43 20.73
CA ILE A 58 -3.30 31.33 21.02
C ILE A 58 -4.00 30.89 19.73
N LEU A 59 -4.90 29.92 19.83
CA LEU A 59 -5.81 29.56 18.75
C LEU A 59 -7.17 30.20 19.02
N LEU A 60 -7.69 30.88 18.02
CA LEU A 60 -9.03 31.43 18.02
C LEU A 60 -9.85 30.64 16.99
N ILE A 61 -10.76 29.79 17.46
CA ILE A 61 -11.65 29.01 16.59
C ILE A 61 -12.96 29.79 16.48
N CYS A 62 -13.25 30.26 15.28
CA CYS A 62 -14.47 30.97 14.95
C CYS A 62 -15.59 29.99 14.55
N PRO A 63 -16.87 30.35 14.76
CA PRO A 63 -18.00 29.52 14.34
C PRO A 63 -18.14 29.38 12.82
N ASN A 64 -17.67 30.36 12.05
CA ASN A 64 -17.74 30.37 10.60
C ASN A 64 -16.54 31.10 9.99
N HIS A 65 -16.33 30.88 8.69
CA HIS A 65 -15.27 31.53 7.91
C HIS A 65 -15.46 33.04 7.85
N ASP A 66 -16.70 33.52 7.71
CA ASP A 66 -16.99 34.96 7.64
C ASP A 66 -16.50 35.70 8.88
N LEU A 67 -16.71 35.16 10.09
CA LEU A 67 -16.25 35.80 11.32
C LEU A 67 -14.72 35.77 11.41
N SER A 68 -14.08 34.69 10.97
CA SER A 68 -12.62 34.61 10.92
C SER A 68 -12.01 35.66 9.99
N GLU A 69 -12.70 35.97 8.89
CA GLU A 69 -12.32 37.05 7.97
C GLU A 69 -12.46 38.41 8.62
N HIS A 70 -13.58 38.66 9.30
CA HIS A 70 -13.77 39.90 10.06
C HIS A 70 -12.75 40.08 11.17
N VAL A 71 -12.35 39.00 11.87
CA VAL A 71 -11.26 39.04 12.86
C VAL A 71 -9.95 39.44 12.19
N MET A 72 -9.63 38.82 11.05
CA MET A 72 -8.40 39.10 10.32
C MET A 72 -8.37 40.55 9.85
N ASP A 73 -9.46 41.05 9.29
CA ASP A 73 -9.57 42.43 8.80
C ASP A 73 -9.54 43.44 9.95
N ALA A 74 -10.21 43.15 11.08
CA ALA A 74 -10.15 43.98 12.28
C ALA A 74 -8.74 44.03 12.88
N SER A 75 -7.95 42.95 12.75
CA SER A 75 -6.57 42.91 13.26
C SER A 75 -5.64 43.87 12.53
N LEU A 76 -5.95 44.23 11.29
CA LEU A 76 -5.19 45.18 10.47
C LEU A 76 -5.46 46.64 10.85
N ALA A 77 -6.45 46.91 11.70
CA ALA A 77 -6.83 48.28 12.10
C ALA A 77 -5.89 48.93 13.13
N GLY A 78 -4.82 48.24 13.56
CA GLY A 78 -3.76 48.83 14.38
C GLY A 78 -3.91 48.69 15.91
N GLU A 79 -5.11 48.38 16.41
CA GLU A 79 -5.36 48.28 17.87
C GLU A 79 -4.55 47.15 18.55
N VAL A 80 -4.10 46.16 17.77
CA VAL A 80 -3.43 44.95 18.22
C VAL A 80 -2.10 44.69 17.51
N ASP A 81 -1.41 45.74 17.04
CA ASP A 81 -0.14 45.69 16.25
C ASP A 81 1.06 44.97 16.91
N LYS A 82 0.93 44.63 18.19
CA LYS A 82 1.91 43.80 18.89
C LYS A 82 1.71 42.31 18.62
N PHE A 83 0.56 41.90 18.08
CA PHE A 83 0.20 40.53 17.78
C PHE A 83 0.13 40.32 16.27
N ASN A 84 0.57 39.15 15.82
CA ASN A 84 0.47 38.69 14.46
C ASN A 84 -0.66 37.67 14.37
N PHE A 85 -1.60 37.91 13.48
CA PHE A 85 -2.73 37.04 13.19
C PHE A 85 -2.47 36.32 11.87
N SER A 86 -2.62 34.99 11.87
CA SER A 86 -2.48 34.20 10.66
C SER A 86 -3.54 33.10 10.63
N TYR A 87 -4.02 32.73 9.44
CA TYR A 87 -4.89 31.57 9.32
C TYR A 87 -4.15 30.28 9.64
N SER A 88 -4.90 29.32 10.17
CA SER A 88 -4.47 27.94 10.23
C SER A 88 -4.41 27.31 8.83
N LEU A 89 -3.81 26.12 8.74
CA LEU A 89 -3.77 25.37 7.48
C LEU A 89 -5.09 24.67 7.15
N GLN A 90 -5.92 24.40 8.16
CA GLN A 90 -7.15 23.62 8.03
C GLN A 90 -8.14 24.04 9.11
N ASP A 91 -9.43 23.96 8.78
CA ASP A 91 -10.50 24.27 9.73
C ASP A 91 -10.44 23.39 11.00
N GLY A 92 -10.75 24.01 12.14
CA GLY A 92 -10.81 23.39 13.45
C GLY A 92 -12.02 22.46 13.59
N TYR A 93 -13.16 22.83 12.98
CA TYR A 93 -14.32 21.95 12.84
C TYR A 93 -14.20 21.05 11.60
N ARG A 94 -13.20 20.16 11.58
CA ARG A 94 -13.18 19.08 10.59
C ARG A 94 -13.73 17.80 11.18
N ASP A 95 -14.70 17.23 10.50
CA ASP A 95 -15.09 15.84 10.64
C ASP A 95 -13.85 15.00 10.31
N LEU A 96 -13.19 14.48 11.34
CA LEU A 96 -11.94 13.71 11.27
C LEU A 96 -12.18 12.31 10.68
N THR A 97 -13.15 12.15 9.78
CA THR A 97 -13.28 10.98 8.92
C THR A 97 -12.14 11.02 7.90
N LYS A 98 -10.92 10.74 8.38
CA LYS A 98 -9.77 10.46 7.54
C LYS A 98 -10.22 9.37 6.57
N GLN A 99 -10.34 9.73 5.29
CA GLN A 99 -10.56 8.78 4.22
C GLN A 99 -9.26 7.99 4.05
N HIS A 100 -9.11 6.93 4.84
CA HIS A 100 -8.02 5.99 4.63
C HIS A 100 -8.31 5.18 3.37
N LEU A 101 -7.26 4.82 2.63
CA LEU A 101 -7.37 3.81 1.58
C LEU A 101 -7.97 2.54 2.20
N ARG A 102 -9.08 2.07 1.60
CA ARG A 102 -9.69 0.81 2.03
C ARG A 102 -8.72 -0.33 1.72
N VAL A 103 -8.40 -1.13 2.73
CA VAL A 103 -7.64 -2.37 2.51
C VAL A 103 -8.55 -3.31 1.71
N PRO A 104 -8.05 -3.93 0.62
CA PRO A 104 -8.79 -4.96 -0.08
C PRO A 104 -9.21 -6.10 0.87
N GLU A 105 -10.38 -6.71 0.63
CA GLU A 105 -10.82 -7.86 1.41
C GLU A 105 -9.78 -8.99 1.29
N SER A 106 -9.38 -9.57 2.41
CA SER A 106 -8.30 -10.56 2.46
C SER A 106 -8.67 -11.80 1.65
N GLU A 107 -8.05 -11.98 0.48
CA GLU A 107 -8.06 -13.28 -0.21
C GLU A 107 -7.11 -14.22 0.54
N LYS A 108 -7.67 -15.29 1.12
CA LYS A 108 -6.89 -16.30 1.83
C LYS A 108 -6.06 -17.09 0.82
N MET A 109 -4.77 -16.77 0.72
CA MET A 109 -3.81 -17.54 -0.04
C MET A 109 -3.40 -18.77 0.79
N PHE A 110 -3.86 -19.95 0.37
CA PHE A 110 -3.37 -21.21 0.94
C PHE A 110 -2.00 -21.52 0.33
N LEU A 111 -0.95 -21.39 1.13
CA LEU A 111 0.37 -21.89 0.76
C LEU A 111 0.35 -23.41 0.93
N ILE A 112 0.26 -24.13 -0.19
CA ILE A 112 0.54 -25.56 -0.20
C ILE A 112 2.07 -25.67 -0.21
N SER A 113 2.65 -26.31 0.79
CA SER A 113 4.08 -26.59 0.78
C SER A 113 4.43 -27.36 -0.49
N PRO A 114 5.62 -27.14 -1.09
CA PRO A 114 6.10 -28.03 -2.13
C PRO A 114 6.06 -29.48 -1.62
N PRO A 115 5.86 -30.47 -2.51
CA PRO A 115 5.91 -31.87 -2.12
C PRO A 115 7.23 -32.14 -1.39
N ALA A 116 7.19 -33.03 -0.39
CA ALA A 116 8.38 -33.39 0.37
C ALA A 116 9.51 -33.78 -0.60
N SER A 117 10.70 -33.22 -0.37
CA SER A 117 11.89 -33.62 -1.12
C SER A 117 12.05 -35.13 -1.05
N PRO A 118 12.45 -35.79 -2.15
CA PRO A 118 12.63 -37.23 -2.13
C PRO A 118 13.79 -37.60 -1.17
N PRO A 119 13.78 -38.83 -0.61
CA PRO A 119 14.81 -39.29 0.32
C PRO A 119 16.24 -39.19 -0.25
N PRO A 120 17.28 -39.11 0.59
CA PRO A 120 18.68 -39.06 0.15
C PRO A 120 19.09 -40.22 -0.77
N GLU A 121 18.53 -41.41 -0.55
CA GLU A 121 18.79 -42.60 -1.39
C GLU A 121 17.94 -42.66 -2.66
N PHE A 122 17.12 -41.63 -2.93
CA PHE A 122 16.26 -41.60 -4.10
C PHE A 122 17.07 -41.35 -5.36
N ASP A 123 17.05 -42.36 -6.23
CA ASP A 123 17.79 -42.35 -7.49
C ASP A 123 16.93 -41.76 -8.61
N PHE A 124 17.10 -40.46 -8.86
CA PHE A 124 16.42 -39.74 -9.94
C PHE A 124 16.71 -40.32 -11.33
N SER A 125 17.84 -41.02 -11.50
CA SER A 125 18.23 -41.60 -12.80
C SER A 125 17.38 -42.82 -13.19
N LYS A 126 16.65 -43.41 -12.23
CA LYS A 126 15.75 -44.55 -12.48
C LYS A 126 14.32 -44.16 -12.80
N CYS A 127 13.94 -42.90 -12.53
CA CYS A 127 12.58 -42.41 -12.73
C CYS A 127 12.45 -41.46 -13.92
N GLU A 128 13.55 -40.88 -14.39
CA GLU A 128 13.56 -40.07 -15.61
C GLU A 128 13.88 -40.96 -16.82
N ASP A 129 12.84 -41.33 -17.58
CA ASP A 129 13.04 -41.79 -18.95
C ASP A 129 13.61 -40.63 -19.78
N ALA A 130 14.56 -40.93 -20.67
CA ALA A 130 14.99 -39.96 -21.66
C ALA A 130 13.74 -39.48 -22.44
N PRO A 131 13.61 -38.17 -22.74
CA PRO A 131 12.44 -37.64 -23.43
C PRO A 131 12.21 -38.45 -24.71
N GLN A 132 11.01 -39.04 -24.83
CA GLN A 132 10.66 -39.89 -25.97
C GLN A 132 10.86 -39.10 -27.26
N ARG A 133 11.91 -39.44 -28.02
CA ARG A 133 12.29 -38.72 -29.26
C ARG A 133 11.27 -38.88 -30.39
N HIS A 134 10.30 -39.79 -30.26
CA HIS A 134 9.23 -40.01 -31.23
C HIS A 134 7.87 -40.17 -30.53
N ILE A 135 7.22 -39.04 -30.29
CA ILE A 135 5.81 -39.01 -29.88
C ILE A 135 4.97 -38.75 -31.14
N GLN A 136 4.61 -39.81 -31.87
CA GLN A 136 3.27 -39.87 -32.48
C GLN A 136 2.35 -40.48 -31.42
N SER A 137 2.08 -39.76 -30.32
CA SER A 137 1.20 -40.27 -29.28
C SER A 137 -0.22 -40.35 -29.79
N HIS A 138 -0.91 -41.41 -29.37
CA HIS A 138 -2.35 -41.60 -29.51
C HIS A 138 -3.16 -40.37 -29.02
N ILE A 139 -2.57 -39.55 -28.15
CA ILE A 139 -3.13 -38.32 -27.59
C ILE A 139 -3.35 -37.25 -28.67
N GLN A 140 -2.45 -37.12 -29.65
CA GLN A 140 -2.65 -36.17 -30.75
C GLN A 140 -3.87 -36.56 -31.60
N LYS A 141 -4.07 -37.85 -31.88
CA LYS A 141 -5.24 -38.34 -32.63
C LYS A 141 -6.55 -38.17 -31.86
N GLU A 142 -6.53 -38.34 -30.53
CA GLU A 142 -7.69 -38.13 -29.65
C GLU A 142 -8.04 -36.63 -29.55
N GLN A 143 -7.04 -35.77 -29.42
CA GLN A 143 -7.22 -34.31 -29.41
C GLN A 143 -7.71 -33.78 -30.76
N GLN A 144 -7.23 -34.33 -31.87
CA GLN A 144 -7.69 -33.96 -33.21
C GLN A 144 -9.14 -34.39 -33.43
N ARG A 145 -9.53 -35.60 -33.01
CA ARG A 145 -10.95 -36.04 -33.04
C ARG A 145 -11.86 -35.20 -32.14
N ARG A 146 -11.37 -34.75 -30.98
CA ARG A 146 -12.12 -33.84 -30.09
C ARG A 146 -12.26 -32.43 -30.65
N MET A 147 -11.34 -32.01 -31.52
CA MET A 147 -11.42 -30.74 -32.25
C MET A 147 -12.45 -30.81 -33.40
N GLU A 148 -12.56 -31.95 -34.08
CA GLU A 148 -13.52 -32.17 -35.18
C GLU A 148 -14.96 -32.38 -34.66
N ALA A 149 -15.14 -32.95 -33.47
CA ALA A 149 -16.44 -33.14 -32.83
C ALA A 149 -16.87 -31.91 -32.00
N GLY A 150 -17.13 -30.79 -32.68
CA GLY A 150 -17.55 -29.53 -32.05
C GLY A 150 -18.96 -29.52 -31.46
N HIS A 151 -19.27 -30.33 -30.44
CA HIS A 151 -20.62 -30.38 -29.84
C HIS A 151 -20.74 -30.59 -28.32
N LEU A 152 -19.68 -30.41 -27.50
CA LEU A 152 -19.83 -30.48 -26.02
C LEU A 152 -19.05 -29.43 -25.22
N LEU A 153 -18.85 -28.23 -25.77
CA LEU A 153 -18.52 -27.06 -24.94
C LEU A 153 -19.79 -26.21 -24.80
N PRO A 154 -20.20 -25.85 -23.57
CA PRO A 154 -21.22 -24.83 -23.38
C PRO A 154 -20.75 -23.57 -24.11
N LYS A 155 -21.58 -23.08 -25.04
CA LYS A 155 -21.42 -21.76 -25.64
C LYS A 155 -21.27 -20.75 -24.51
N ASN A 156 -20.09 -20.16 -24.41
CA ASN A 156 -19.85 -18.73 -24.27
C ASN A 156 -18.35 -18.51 -24.53
N PRO A 157 -17.92 -18.23 -25.76
CA PRO A 157 -16.72 -17.46 -25.94
C PRO A 157 -17.06 -16.06 -25.45
N ASP A 158 -16.50 -15.61 -24.33
CA ASP A 158 -16.34 -14.18 -24.13
C ASP A 158 -15.41 -13.72 -25.26
N GLU A 159 -15.97 -13.01 -26.24
CA GLU A 159 -15.24 -12.35 -27.31
C GLU A 159 -14.30 -11.32 -26.67
N GLY A 160 -13.04 -11.70 -26.41
CA GLY A 160 -12.04 -10.69 -26.07
C GLY A 160 -10.71 -11.08 -25.42
N ASP A 161 -10.46 -12.30 -24.93
CA ASP A 161 -9.33 -12.46 -23.99
C ASP A 161 -8.41 -13.70 -24.22
N ASN A 162 -7.22 -13.42 -24.74
CA ASN A 162 -5.89 -13.83 -24.23
C ASN A 162 -5.62 -15.26 -23.75
N GLY A 163 -6.25 -16.30 -24.30
CA GLY A 163 -5.80 -17.69 -24.12
C GLY A 163 -6.01 -18.28 -22.72
N THR A 164 -6.80 -17.60 -21.89
CA THR A 164 -7.23 -18.07 -20.57
C THR A 164 -8.49 -18.93 -20.69
N PHE A 165 -8.48 -20.12 -20.10
CA PHE A 165 -9.68 -20.96 -20.03
C PHE A 165 -10.04 -21.34 -18.59
N THR A 166 -11.33 -21.23 -18.24
CA THR A 166 -11.84 -21.63 -16.92
C THR A 166 -12.21 -23.10 -16.93
N LEU A 167 -11.54 -23.91 -16.11
CA LEU A 167 -11.73 -25.35 -16.04
C LEU A 167 -12.88 -25.74 -15.11
N LEU A 168 -13.04 -25.00 -14.02
CA LEU A 168 -14.09 -25.24 -13.04
C LEU A 168 -14.45 -23.93 -12.34
N LYS A 169 -15.75 -23.64 -12.23
CA LYS A 169 -16.26 -22.47 -11.49
C LYS A 169 -17.26 -22.92 -10.44
N SER A 170 -17.02 -22.54 -9.19
CA SER A 170 -17.85 -22.82 -8.02
C SER A 170 -18.26 -21.52 -7.33
N LYS A 171 -19.24 -21.59 -6.43
CA LYS A 171 -19.69 -20.45 -5.60
C LYS A 171 -18.59 -19.89 -4.68
N VAL A 172 -17.55 -20.68 -4.41
CA VAL A 172 -16.44 -20.32 -3.51
C VAL A 172 -15.11 -20.07 -4.24
N GLY A 173 -15.06 -20.18 -5.57
CA GLY A 173 -13.84 -19.93 -6.34
C GLY A 173 -13.85 -20.56 -7.73
N ALA A 174 -12.88 -20.20 -8.55
CA ALA A 174 -12.71 -20.72 -9.91
C ALA A 174 -11.26 -21.17 -10.16
N ILE A 175 -11.11 -22.18 -11.01
CA ILE A 175 -9.81 -22.66 -11.52
C ILE A 175 -9.71 -22.20 -12.97
N THR A 176 -8.77 -21.30 -13.24
CA THR A 176 -8.43 -20.81 -14.59
C THR A 176 -7.04 -21.29 -14.99
N ILE A 177 -6.85 -21.54 -16.28
CA ILE A 177 -5.56 -21.88 -16.87
C ILE A 177 -5.24 -20.84 -17.93
N ASP A 178 -4.15 -20.11 -17.71
CA ASP A 178 -3.56 -19.20 -18.68
C ASP A 178 -2.56 -19.98 -19.54
N ARG A 179 -2.79 -19.99 -20.86
CA ARG A 179 -1.81 -20.52 -21.80
C ARG A 179 -0.87 -19.39 -22.22
N CYS A 180 0.38 -19.44 -21.76
CA CYS A 180 1.42 -18.63 -22.37
C CYS A 180 1.51 -18.95 -23.88
N PRO A 181 1.64 -17.94 -24.76
CA PRO A 181 1.82 -18.19 -26.18
C PRO A 181 3.09 -19.01 -26.40
N THR A 182 2.97 -20.15 -27.06
CA THR A 182 4.12 -20.90 -27.55
C THR A 182 4.82 -20.04 -28.59
N ASN A 183 6.07 -19.68 -28.29
CA ASN A 183 6.89 -18.89 -29.18
C ASN A 183 7.35 -19.80 -30.34
N ASP A 184 6.55 -19.89 -31.40
CA ASP A 184 6.85 -20.68 -32.61
C ASP A 184 7.92 -19.98 -33.49
N GLY A 185 8.97 -19.47 -32.85
CA GLY A 185 10.12 -18.85 -33.50
C GLY A 185 11.24 -19.87 -33.66
N TYR A 186 11.44 -20.34 -34.89
CA TYR A 186 12.62 -21.09 -35.32
C TYR A 186 13.92 -20.49 -34.77
N GLY A 187 14.61 -21.21 -33.88
CA GLY A 187 15.90 -20.77 -33.33
C GLY A 187 16.56 -21.79 -32.40
N GLN A 188 17.46 -22.59 -32.98
CA GLN A 188 18.54 -23.37 -32.32
C GLN A 188 18.18 -24.66 -31.57
N THR A 189 17.94 -25.72 -32.35
CA THR A 189 17.86 -27.13 -31.93
C THR A 189 19.23 -27.79 -31.70
N GLN A 190 20.21 -27.14 -31.06
CA GLN A 190 21.55 -27.76 -30.86
C GLN A 190 22.15 -27.68 -29.45
N LEU A 191 21.45 -27.13 -28.46
CA LEU A 191 21.99 -27.03 -27.09
C LEU A 191 21.27 -27.92 -26.06
N ALA A 192 20.30 -28.73 -26.48
CA ALA A 192 19.53 -29.61 -25.61
C ALA A 192 20.07 -31.06 -25.54
N ASP A 193 21.15 -31.40 -26.26
CA ASP A 193 21.63 -32.79 -26.32
C ASP A 193 22.40 -33.24 -25.06
N HIS A 194 22.77 -32.33 -24.15
CA HIS A 194 23.53 -32.67 -22.94
C HIS A 194 23.17 -31.86 -21.68
N VAL A 195 21.92 -31.38 -21.54
CA VAL A 195 21.51 -30.82 -20.24
C VAL A 195 21.13 -31.98 -19.32
N LYS A 196 22.13 -32.66 -18.76
CA LYS A 196 21.95 -33.28 -17.44
C LYS A 196 21.60 -32.14 -16.50
N THR A 197 20.48 -32.23 -15.79
CA THR A 197 20.15 -31.30 -14.73
C THR A 197 21.37 -31.22 -13.81
N ALA A 198 22.03 -30.06 -13.81
CA ALA A 198 23.21 -29.86 -13.00
C ALA A 198 22.83 -30.12 -11.56
N PHE A 199 23.65 -30.92 -10.86
CA PHE A 199 23.50 -31.16 -9.43
C PHE A 199 23.20 -29.84 -8.72
N PRO A 200 22.32 -29.86 -7.69
CA PRO A 200 22.04 -28.67 -6.92
C PRO A 200 23.36 -28.03 -6.46
N PRO A 201 23.46 -26.68 -6.48
CA PRO A 201 24.67 -26.00 -6.06
C PRO A 201 25.04 -26.45 -4.65
N LYS A 202 26.32 -26.75 -4.42
CA LYS A 202 26.81 -27.15 -3.11
C LYS A 202 26.40 -26.10 -2.08
N SER A 203 25.71 -26.56 -1.03
CA SER A 203 25.28 -25.73 0.09
C SER A 203 26.50 -25.19 0.82
N ILE A 204 26.53 -23.88 1.10
CA ILE A 204 27.55 -23.27 1.97
C ILE A 204 27.41 -23.70 3.44
N PHE A 205 26.36 -24.45 3.78
CA PHE A 205 26.10 -24.97 5.11
C PHE A 205 26.61 -26.41 5.30
N ASP A 206 27.11 -27.04 4.23
CA ASP A 206 27.69 -28.40 4.27
C ASP A 206 29.22 -28.38 4.48
N THR A 207 29.83 -27.23 4.79
CA THR A 207 31.28 -27.15 5.05
C THR A 207 31.59 -27.60 6.48
N ASP A 208 32.13 -28.81 6.56
CA ASP A 208 33.22 -29.22 7.44
C ASP A 208 32.93 -29.17 8.96
N ASP A 209 32.24 -30.21 9.45
CA ASP A 209 32.19 -30.61 10.87
C ASP A 209 32.88 -31.98 11.10
N ASP A 210 33.77 -32.41 10.20
CA ASP A 210 34.62 -33.60 10.37
C ASP A 210 36.12 -33.23 10.25
N ASP A 211 36.56 -32.25 11.03
CA ASP A 211 37.95 -32.23 11.52
C ASP A 211 37.94 -32.99 12.86
N ASP A 212 38.34 -34.27 12.86
CA ASP A 212 39.29 -34.89 13.80
C ASP A 212 39.26 -36.41 13.63
N ASP A 213 40.42 -37.02 13.40
CA ASP A 213 40.88 -38.24 14.10
C ASP A 213 42.06 -38.89 13.35
N GLY A 214 43.26 -38.67 13.89
CA GLY A 214 44.09 -39.81 14.32
C GLY A 214 45.18 -40.34 13.39
N ASP A 215 46.42 -40.00 13.77
CA ASP A 215 47.59 -40.89 13.93
C ASP A 215 48.28 -41.46 12.68
N ASP A 216 49.50 -40.99 12.35
CA ASP A 216 50.81 -41.50 12.80
C ASP A 216 51.24 -42.79 12.08
N GLU A 217 52.30 -42.70 11.26
CA GLU A 217 53.56 -43.46 11.43
C GLU A 217 54.53 -43.33 10.24
N THR A 218 55.66 -42.67 10.54
CA THR A 218 57.08 -43.00 10.22
C THR A 218 57.60 -43.36 8.81
N MET A 219 58.67 -42.63 8.47
CA MET A 219 60.02 -43.05 7.99
C MET A 219 60.19 -43.73 6.61
N GLY A 220 61.06 -43.12 5.81
CA GLY A 220 61.71 -43.67 4.62
C GLY A 220 62.48 -42.60 3.86
#